data_AF-A0A9E5UPL5-F1
#
_entry.id   AF-A0A9E5UPL5-F1
#
_cell.length_a   1.000
_cell.length_b   1.000
_cell.length_c   1.000
_cell.angle_alpha   90.00
_cell.angle_beta   90.00
_cell.angle_gamma   90.00
#
_symmetry.space_group_name_H-M   'P 1'
#
loop_
_entity.id
_entity.type
_entity.pdbx_description
1 polymer ?
#
loop_
_entity_poly.entity_id
_entity_poly.type
_entity_poly.pdbx_seq_one_letter_code
_entity_poly.pdbx_strand_id
1 'polypeptide(L)'
;MEVVPLVDTEAGIAIGQAGQTGIDYALKMRQFPQVDLLSERFARGEVTATDCEAIAILLAQLHANAQSDATISAFGDVATIKQTADDNYAYTAKYVGLAQTEQQLAATRAYSNQIFNEQAAWFRERQAQGKIKECHGDLHLGNICLFEGAIQLFDCSVNSAIAHSSKSDRLWAVAFAGAYNLTREQLSDRTYKLRCAN
;
A
#
# COMPACT_ATOMS: atom_id res chain seq x y z
N MET A 1 7.16 18.29 -13.33
CA MET A 1 6.47 17.05 -13.76
C MET A 1 6.10 17.24 -15.22
N GLU A 2 6.43 16.30 -16.08
CA GLU A 2 6.21 16.39 -17.53
C GLU A 2 5.44 15.14 -17.96
N VAL A 3 4.36 15.30 -18.72
CA VAL A 3 3.64 14.16 -19.31
C VAL A 3 4.26 13.91 -20.69
N VAL A 4 4.74 12.69 -20.91
CA VAL A 4 5.38 12.28 -22.16
C VAL A 4 4.53 11.19 -22.84
N PRO A 5 4.32 11.24 -24.17
CA PRO A 5 3.57 10.20 -24.85
C PRO A 5 4.39 8.92 -24.94
N LEU A 6 3.73 7.78 -24.80
CA LEU A 6 4.23 6.49 -25.23
C LEU A 6 3.77 6.27 -26.67
N VAL A 7 4.69 5.92 -27.56
CA VAL A 7 4.42 5.76 -29.00
C VAL A 7 4.79 4.35 -29.45
N ASP A 8 4.03 3.82 -30.38
CA ASP A 8 4.35 2.55 -31.03
C ASP A 8 5.36 2.79 -32.16
N THR A 9 6.40 1.97 -32.21
CA THR A 9 7.46 2.04 -33.20
C THR A 9 7.76 0.65 -33.74
N GLU A 10 8.49 0.54 -34.85
CA GLU A 10 8.90 -0.76 -35.38
C GLU A 10 9.72 -1.60 -34.39
N ALA A 11 10.36 -0.97 -33.39
CA ALA A 11 11.13 -1.63 -32.34
C ALA A 11 10.35 -1.87 -31.03
N GLY A 12 9.05 -1.52 -30.99
CA GLY A 12 8.18 -1.61 -29.82
C GLY A 12 7.83 -0.24 -29.22
N ILE A 13 7.44 -0.22 -27.94
CA ILE A 13 6.98 0.99 -27.25
C ILE A 13 8.17 1.90 -26.87
N ALA A 14 8.10 3.17 -27.24
CA ALA A 14 9.11 4.19 -26.93
C ALA A 14 8.49 5.45 -26.29
N ILE A 15 9.32 6.27 -25.64
CA ILE A 15 8.93 7.59 -25.15
C ILE A 15 9.02 8.59 -26.32
N GLY A 16 7.88 9.14 -26.72
CA GLY A 16 7.78 10.16 -27.74
C GLY A 16 8.10 11.57 -27.24
N GLN A 17 8.03 12.55 -28.14
CA GLN A 17 8.29 13.95 -27.83
C GLN A 17 7.04 14.64 -27.25
N ALA A 18 7.23 15.64 -26.39
CA ALA A 18 6.12 16.43 -25.87
C ALA A 18 5.28 17.03 -27.01
N GLY A 19 3.96 16.85 -26.94
CA GLY A 19 3.01 17.30 -27.98
C GLY A 19 2.76 16.31 -29.12
N GLN A 20 3.47 15.19 -29.18
CA GLN A 20 3.15 14.08 -30.07
C GLN A 20 1.94 13.30 -29.55
N THR A 21 1.09 12.80 -30.44
CA THR A 21 0.01 11.86 -30.07
C THR A 21 0.60 10.51 -29.71
N GLY A 22 0.41 10.09 -28.45
CA GLY A 22 0.79 8.76 -27.97
C GLY A 22 -0.34 7.74 -28.06
N ILE A 23 0.02 6.46 -28.04
CA ILE A 23 -0.91 5.35 -27.77
C ILE A 23 -1.30 5.30 -26.30
N ASP A 24 -0.43 5.81 -25.43
CA ASP A 24 -0.64 6.02 -24.00
C ASP A 24 0.29 7.16 -23.53
N TYR A 25 0.32 7.47 -22.24
CA TYR A 25 1.13 8.53 -21.66
C TYR A 25 1.82 8.08 -20.37
N ALA A 26 3.05 8.54 -20.17
CA ALA A 26 3.80 8.33 -18.95
C ALA A 26 4.09 9.68 -18.27
N LEU A 27 4.26 9.64 -16.95
CA LEU A 27 4.66 10.79 -16.17
C LEU A 27 6.17 10.75 -15.90
N LYS A 28 6.89 11.74 -16.40
CA LYS A 28 8.31 11.93 -16.11
C LYS A 28 8.46 12.70 -14.80
N MET A 29 9.05 12.02 -13.82
CA MET A 29 9.26 12.51 -12.46
C MET A 29 10.76 12.67 -12.17
N ARG A 30 11.09 13.56 -11.22
CA ARG A 30 12.45 13.65 -10.70
C ARG A 30 12.67 12.49 -9.75
N GLN A 31 13.64 11.62 -10.05
CA GLN A 31 14.02 10.54 -9.16
C GLN A 31 14.77 11.12 -7.95
N PHE A 32 14.34 10.75 -6.75
CA PHE A 32 15.09 11.02 -5.51
C PHE A 32 16.16 9.93 -5.28
N PRO A 33 17.24 10.22 -4.53
CA PRO A 33 18.27 9.24 -4.23
C PRO A 33 17.69 8.01 -3.53
N GLN A 34 17.95 6.81 -4.06
CA GLN A 34 17.38 5.59 -3.46
C GLN A 34 17.88 5.33 -2.04
N VAL A 35 19.08 5.85 -1.71
CA VAL A 35 19.63 5.80 -0.35
C VAL A 35 18.78 6.54 0.68
N ASP A 36 17.91 7.47 0.24
CA ASP A 36 17.01 8.24 1.09
C ASP A 36 15.69 7.51 1.38
N LEU A 37 15.43 6.37 0.72
CA LEU A 37 14.30 5.50 1.06
C LEU A 37 14.41 5.05 2.51
N LEU A 38 13.28 5.06 3.21
CA LEU A 38 13.25 4.69 4.62
C LEU A 38 13.55 3.19 4.82
N SER A 39 13.25 2.34 3.83
CA SER A 39 13.66 0.93 3.83
C SER A 39 15.19 0.77 3.78
N GLU A 40 15.86 1.56 2.95
CA GLU A 40 17.33 1.53 2.81
C GLU A 40 18.00 2.10 4.06
N ARG A 41 17.47 3.20 4.60
CA ARG A 41 17.95 3.78 5.87
C ARG A 41 17.73 2.82 7.04
N PHE A 42 16.60 2.11 7.07
CA PHE A 42 16.31 1.12 8.11
C PHE A 42 17.31 -0.04 8.07
N ALA A 43 17.61 -0.56 6.88
CA ALA A 43 18.61 -1.61 6.70
C ALA A 43 20.03 -1.20 7.18
N ARG A 44 20.34 0.11 7.15
CA ARG A 44 21.59 0.67 7.66
C ARG A 44 21.55 1.10 9.14
N GLY A 45 20.41 0.96 9.82
CA GLY A 45 20.23 1.40 11.21
C GLY A 45 20.18 2.93 11.37
N GLU A 46 19.82 3.66 10.32
CA GLU A 46 19.81 5.14 10.28
C GLU A 46 18.42 5.75 10.55
N VAL A 47 17.40 4.91 10.81
CA VAL A 47 16.07 5.37 11.20
C VAL A 47 16.05 5.61 12.70
N THR A 48 15.73 6.85 13.07
CA THR A 48 15.74 7.32 14.46
C THR A 48 14.34 7.38 15.05
N ALA A 49 14.25 7.50 16.38
CA ALA A 49 12.98 7.74 17.05
C ALA A 49 12.32 9.05 16.58
N THR A 50 13.13 10.07 16.27
CA THR A 50 12.66 11.35 15.72
C THR A 50 12.03 11.18 14.34
N ASP A 51 12.59 10.32 13.48
CA ASP A 51 11.97 10.00 12.19
C ASP A 51 10.61 9.32 12.38
N CYS A 52 10.51 8.37 13.31
CA CYS A 52 9.24 7.70 13.64
C CYS A 52 8.18 8.69 14.16
N GLU A 53 8.57 9.64 15.01
CA GLU A 53 7.68 10.69 15.50
C GLU A 53 7.21 11.61 14.36
N ALA A 54 8.11 12.03 13.48
CA ALA A 54 7.76 12.85 12.31
C ALA A 54 6.77 12.14 11.39
N ILE A 55 6.96 10.84 11.14
CA ILE A 55 6.03 10.01 10.37
C ILE A 55 4.67 9.93 11.06
N ALA A 56 4.63 9.68 12.37
CA ALA A 56 3.38 9.58 13.12
C ALA A 56 2.58 10.90 13.07
N ILE A 57 3.26 12.04 13.23
CA ILE A 57 2.64 13.38 13.12
C ILE A 57 2.09 13.61 11.71
N LEU A 58 2.89 13.32 10.67
CA LEU A 58 2.47 13.48 9.28
C LEU A 58 1.24 12.62 8.96
N LEU A 59 1.24 11.35 9.37
CA LEU A 59 0.10 10.45 9.16
C LEU A 59 -1.14 10.90 9.93
N ALA A 60 -0.99 11.37 11.17
CA ALA A 60 -2.10 11.90 11.94
C ALA A 60 -2.74 13.11 11.24
N GLN A 61 -1.94 14.01 10.67
CA GLN A 61 -2.40 15.15 9.89
C GLN A 61 -3.10 14.73 8.60
N LEU A 62 -2.50 13.81 7.83
CA LEU A 62 -3.11 13.28 6.61
C LEU A 62 -4.46 12.60 6.91
N HIS A 63 -4.52 11.74 7.92
CA HIS A 63 -5.76 11.08 8.34
C HIS A 63 -6.80 12.02 8.97
N ALA A 64 -6.40 13.19 9.47
CA ALA A 64 -7.33 14.21 9.95
C ALA A 64 -7.98 14.96 8.80
N ASN A 65 -7.22 15.24 7.74
CA ASN A 65 -7.65 16.00 6.57
C ASN A 65 -8.18 15.14 5.41
N ALA A 66 -8.06 13.81 5.51
CA ALA A 66 -8.52 12.88 4.48
C ALA A 66 -10.03 12.97 4.23
N GLN A 67 -10.41 12.84 2.96
CA GLN A 67 -11.80 12.87 2.52
C GLN A 67 -12.61 11.73 3.15
N SER A 68 -13.87 12.03 3.41
CA SER A 68 -14.84 11.11 4.00
C SER A 68 -16.23 11.64 3.67
N ASP A 69 -16.95 10.91 2.84
CA ASP A 69 -18.32 11.16 2.46
C ASP A 69 -19.15 9.88 2.61
N ALA A 70 -20.42 9.92 2.22
CA ALA A 70 -21.29 8.75 2.31
C ALA A 70 -20.78 7.57 1.45
N THR A 71 -20.18 7.86 0.30
CA THR A 71 -19.62 6.85 -0.61
C THR A 71 -18.40 6.18 0.02
N ILE A 72 -17.48 6.95 0.61
CA ILE A 72 -16.31 6.44 1.33
C ILE A 72 -16.74 5.68 2.58
N SER A 73 -17.73 6.20 3.33
CA SER A 73 -18.23 5.56 4.54
C SER A 73 -18.81 4.17 4.27
N ALA A 74 -19.44 3.94 3.12
CA ALA A 74 -19.99 2.64 2.73
C ALA A 74 -18.92 1.53 2.65
N PHE A 75 -17.64 1.87 2.40
CA PHE A 75 -16.53 0.90 2.44
C PHE A 75 -16.24 0.39 3.85
N GLY A 76 -16.74 1.05 4.89
CA GLY A 76 -16.66 0.63 6.28
C GLY A 76 -17.70 -0.41 6.71
N ASP A 77 -18.63 -0.80 5.83
CA ASP A 77 -19.58 -1.85 6.15
C ASP A 77 -18.86 -3.19 6.37
N VAL A 78 -19.24 -3.92 7.42
CA VAL A 78 -18.57 -5.16 7.81
C VAL A 78 -18.63 -6.20 6.71
N ALA A 79 -19.74 -6.29 5.96
CA ALA A 79 -19.83 -7.24 4.86
C ALA A 79 -18.89 -6.85 3.71
N THR A 80 -18.78 -5.56 3.40
CA THR A 80 -17.84 -5.04 2.40
C THR A 80 -16.38 -5.33 2.77
N ILE A 81 -15.98 -5.05 4.02
CA ILE A 81 -14.62 -5.33 4.51
C ILE A 81 -14.35 -6.83 4.48
N LYS A 82 -15.31 -7.65 4.90
CA LYS A 82 -15.19 -9.10 4.88
C LYS A 82 -15.03 -9.63 3.46
N GLN A 83 -15.82 -9.13 2.50
CA GLN A 83 -15.72 -9.54 1.10
C GLN A 83 -14.31 -9.24 0.56
N THR A 84 -13.75 -8.07 0.88
CA THR A 84 -12.37 -7.72 0.50
C THR A 84 -11.36 -8.73 1.07
N ALA A 85 -11.54 -9.15 2.33
CA ALA A 85 -10.68 -10.17 2.94
C ALA A 85 -10.85 -11.54 2.25
N ASP A 86 -12.08 -11.94 1.91
CA ASP A 86 -12.35 -13.18 1.19
C ASP A 86 -11.74 -13.18 -0.22
N ASP A 87 -11.80 -12.06 -0.94
CA ASP A 87 -11.16 -11.88 -2.24
C ASP A 87 -9.63 -12.02 -2.12
N ASN A 88 -9.03 -11.43 -1.08
CA ASN A 88 -7.60 -11.58 -0.81
C ASN A 88 -7.21 -13.06 -0.59
N TYR A 89 -8.01 -13.83 0.15
CA TYR A 89 -7.76 -15.26 0.30
C TYR A 89 -7.89 -16.01 -1.02
N ALA A 90 -8.88 -15.67 -1.86
CA ALA A 90 -9.03 -16.27 -3.18
C ALA A 90 -7.84 -15.97 -4.11
N TYR A 91 -7.39 -14.70 -4.17
CA TYR A 91 -6.25 -14.30 -4.99
C TYR A 91 -4.93 -14.90 -4.53
N THR A 92 -4.78 -15.14 -3.23
CA THR A 92 -3.53 -15.64 -2.65
C THR A 92 -3.46 -17.16 -2.51
N ALA A 93 -4.55 -17.88 -2.75
CA ALA A 93 -4.61 -19.35 -2.69
C ALA A 93 -3.52 -20.02 -3.56
N LYS A 94 -3.21 -19.44 -4.72
CA LYS A 94 -2.16 -19.93 -5.63
C LYS A 94 -0.72 -19.84 -5.07
N TYR A 95 -0.52 -19.13 -3.96
CA TYR A 95 0.78 -18.98 -3.31
C TYR A 95 0.94 -19.87 -2.06
N VAL A 96 -0.05 -20.72 -1.77
CA VAL A 96 0.07 -21.75 -0.73
C VAL A 96 1.20 -22.73 -1.10
N GLY A 97 2.05 -23.04 -0.13
CA GLY A 97 3.28 -23.82 -0.33
C GLY A 97 4.50 -22.98 -0.78
N LEU A 98 4.30 -21.71 -1.15
CA LEU A 98 5.38 -20.77 -1.48
C LEU A 98 5.60 -19.74 -0.38
N ALA A 99 4.57 -18.96 -0.07
CA ALA A 99 4.63 -17.86 0.90
C ALA A 99 4.02 -18.23 2.26
N GLN A 100 3.10 -19.19 2.28
CA GLN A 100 2.43 -19.66 3.50
C GLN A 100 1.92 -21.09 3.32
N THR A 101 1.77 -21.82 4.42
CA THR A 101 1.14 -23.15 4.44
C THR A 101 -0.38 -23.05 4.37
N GLU A 102 -1.05 -24.14 4.00
CA GLU A 102 -2.52 -24.23 4.03
C GLU A 102 -3.06 -24.01 5.45
N GLN A 103 -2.37 -24.54 6.46
CA GLN A 103 -2.72 -24.36 7.86
C GLN A 103 -2.65 -22.89 8.29
N GLN A 104 -1.63 -22.14 7.86
CA GLN A 104 -1.51 -20.71 8.14
C GLN A 104 -2.63 -19.92 7.45
N LEU A 105 -2.90 -20.18 6.17
CA LEU A 105 -3.99 -19.51 5.44
C LEU A 105 -5.35 -19.78 6.12
N ALA A 106 -5.62 -21.03 6.49
CA ALA A 106 -6.84 -21.41 7.19
C ALA A 106 -6.95 -20.74 8.57
N ALA A 107 -5.86 -20.69 9.34
CA ALA A 107 -5.82 -20.04 10.64
C ALA A 107 -6.08 -18.53 10.54
N THR A 108 -5.43 -17.83 9.61
CA THR A 108 -5.64 -16.40 9.38
C THR A 108 -7.08 -16.12 8.93
N ARG A 109 -7.64 -16.96 8.05
CA ARG A 109 -9.04 -16.84 7.60
C ARG A 109 -10.03 -17.07 8.74
N ALA A 110 -9.80 -18.08 9.58
CA ALA A 110 -10.63 -18.36 10.75
C ALA A 110 -10.60 -17.18 11.73
N TYR A 111 -9.41 -16.66 12.02
CA TYR A 111 -9.23 -15.49 12.89
C TYR A 111 -9.95 -14.25 12.34
N SER A 112 -9.79 -13.91 11.05
CA SER A 112 -10.49 -12.76 10.47
C SER A 112 -12.01 -12.92 10.53
N ASN A 113 -12.53 -14.13 10.25
CA ASN A 113 -13.97 -14.40 10.33
C ASN A 113 -14.50 -14.25 11.76
N GLN A 114 -13.74 -14.69 12.75
CA GLN A 114 -14.08 -14.50 14.16
C GLN A 114 -14.16 -13.01 14.51
N ILE A 115 -13.17 -12.20 14.11
CA ILE A 115 -13.17 -10.75 14.34
C ILE A 115 -14.38 -10.07 13.70
N PHE A 116 -14.72 -10.40 12.45
CA PHE A 116 -15.88 -9.79 11.79
C PHE A 116 -17.20 -10.13 12.50
N ASN A 117 -17.32 -11.32 13.08
CA ASN A 117 -18.50 -11.74 13.82
C ASN A 117 -18.56 -11.10 15.21
N GLU A 118 -17.47 -11.14 15.97
CA GLU A 118 -17.43 -10.68 17.36
C GLU A 118 -17.39 -9.16 17.49
N GLN A 119 -16.73 -8.47 16.55
CA GLN A 119 -16.46 -7.03 16.62
C GLN A 119 -17.35 -6.21 15.68
N ALA A 120 -18.44 -6.77 15.16
CA ALA A 120 -19.33 -6.08 14.23
C ALA A 120 -19.86 -4.73 14.77
N ALA A 121 -20.10 -4.65 16.09
CA ALA A 121 -20.52 -3.41 16.74
C ALA A 121 -19.43 -2.32 16.71
N TRP A 122 -18.17 -2.71 16.90
CA TRP A 122 -17.03 -1.81 16.85
C TRP A 122 -16.82 -1.23 15.44
N PHE A 123 -16.92 -2.04 14.39
CA PHE A 123 -16.88 -1.53 13.01
C PHE A 123 -17.98 -0.51 12.72
N ARG A 124 -19.22 -0.80 13.13
CA ARG A 124 -20.35 0.14 12.97
C ARG A 124 -20.14 1.45 13.73
N GLU A 125 -19.60 1.37 14.95
CA GLU A 125 -19.26 2.56 15.73
C GLU A 125 -18.24 3.44 15.00
N ARG A 126 -17.18 2.83 14.45
CA ARG A 126 -16.15 3.57 13.71
C ARG A 126 -16.68 4.21 12.43
N GLN A 127 -17.54 3.51 11.71
CA GLN A 127 -18.24 4.05 10.55
C GLN A 127 -19.10 5.26 10.94
N ALA A 128 -19.90 5.14 12.00
CA ALA A 128 -20.73 6.23 12.53
C ALA A 128 -19.91 7.44 13.00
N GLN A 129 -18.70 7.22 13.53
CA GLN A 129 -17.77 8.27 13.93
C GLN A 129 -16.96 8.87 12.76
N GLY A 130 -17.27 8.51 11.50
CA GLY A 130 -16.60 9.03 10.31
C GLY A 130 -15.12 8.65 10.23
N LYS A 131 -14.75 7.47 10.76
CA LYS A 131 -13.36 6.97 10.79
C LYS A 131 -12.93 6.29 9.49
N ILE A 132 -13.85 6.08 8.55
CA ILE A 132 -13.56 5.56 7.21
C ILE A 132 -13.13 6.73 6.33
N LYS A 133 -11.86 6.71 5.93
CA LYS A 133 -11.17 7.81 5.27
C LYS A 133 -10.48 7.30 4.02
N GLU A 134 -10.35 8.15 3.01
CA GLU A 134 -9.49 7.89 1.85
C GLU A 134 -8.02 8.22 2.21
N CYS A 135 -7.27 7.17 2.49
CA CYS A 135 -5.89 7.12 2.94
C CYS A 135 -4.99 6.44 1.89
N HIS A 136 -3.70 6.28 2.21
CA HIS A 136 -2.70 5.74 1.28
C HIS A 136 -2.92 4.27 0.87
N GLY A 137 -3.43 3.43 1.77
CA GLY A 137 -3.77 2.02 1.49
C GLY A 137 -2.62 1.04 1.25
N ASP A 138 -1.36 1.51 1.15
CA ASP A 138 -0.17 0.64 1.03
C ASP A 138 1.07 1.35 1.58
N LEU A 139 0.96 1.89 2.80
CA LEU A 139 2.07 2.59 3.41
C LEU A 139 3.04 1.60 4.07
N HIS A 140 4.26 1.58 3.58
CA HIS A 140 5.39 0.85 4.16
C HIS A 140 6.69 1.63 3.96
N LEU A 141 7.80 1.22 4.58
CA LEU A 141 9.08 1.95 4.54
C LEU A 141 9.63 2.19 3.12
N GLY A 142 9.19 1.37 2.16
CA GLY A 142 9.55 1.51 0.75
C GLY A 142 8.76 2.60 0.01
N ASN A 143 7.71 3.14 0.62
CA ASN A 143 6.88 4.25 0.12
C ASN A 143 7.08 5.52 0.96
N ILE A 144 8.18 5.57 1.72
CA ILE A 144 8.59 6.71 2.55
C ILE A 144 10.05 7.04 2.23
N CYS A 145 10.40 8.31 2.11
CA CYS A 145 11.79 8.75 2.00
C CYS A 145 12.07 9.98 2.87
N LEU A 146 13.34 10.15 3.27
CA LEU A 146 13.84 11.40 3.85
C LEU A 146 14.49 12.23 2.74
N PHE A 147 13.70 13.01 2.03
CA PHE A 147 14.17 13.77 0.88
C PHE A 147 14.29 15.26 1.23
N GLU A 148 15.45 15.84 0.94
CA GLU A 148 15.77 17.26 1.23
C GLU A 148 15.51 17.64 2.71
N GLY A 149 15.76 16.71 3.64
CA GLY A 149 15.61 16.92 5.08
C GLY A 149 14.18 16.77 5.61
N ALA A 150 13.22 16.33 4.80
CA ALA A 150 11.84 16.11 5.20
C ALA A 150 11.36 14.69 4.88
N ILE A 151 10.52 14.13 5.76
CA ILE A 151 9.81 12.89 5.50
C ILE A 151 8.76 13.14 4.41
N GLN A 152 8.81 12.34 3.35
CA GLN A 152 7.83 12.36 2.27
C GLN A 152 7.24 10.97 2.07
N LEU A 153 5.92 10.92 1.89
CA LEU A 153 5.21 9.73 1.47
C LEU A 153 4.98 9.83 -0.03
N PHE A 154 5.14 8.73 -0.76
CA PHE A 154 4.92 8.68 -2.20
C PHE A 154 4.28 7.35 -2.59
N ASP A 155 3.87 7.24 -3.86
CA ASP A 155 3.11 6.08 -4.36
C ASP A 155 1.75 5.90 -3.66
N CYS A 156 1.08 7.02 -3.41
CA CYS A 156 -0.31 7.01 -2.96
C CYS A 156 -1.21 6.63 -4.13
N SER A 157 -1.38 5.33 -4.38
CA SER A 157 -2.30 4.85 -5.39
C SER A 157 -3.74 5.01 -4.89
N VAL A 158 -4.45 6.02 -5.38
CA VAL A 158 -5.92 6.10 -5.31
C VAL A 158 -6.51 5.18 -6.38
N ASN A 159 -6.12 3.90 -6.40
CA ASN A 159 -6.57 2.97 -7.44
C ASN A 159 -8.03 2.57 -7.18
N SER A 160 -8.93 2.95 -8.08
CA SER A 160 -10.37 2.65 -8.02
C SER A 160 -10.70 1.15 -8.05
N ALA A 161 -9.79 0.30 -8.53
CA ALA A 161 -9.96 -1.17 -8.54
C ALA A 161 -9.51 -1.86 -7.23
N ILE A 162 -8.64 -1.22 -6.43
CA ILE A 162 -8.18 -1.71 -5.10
C ILE A 162 -8.58 -0.73 -3.99
N ALA A 163 -9.63 0.07 -4.26
CA ALA A 163 -10.06 1.22 -3.46
C ALA A 163 -10.43 0.90 -1.99
N HIS A 164 -10.56 -0.38 -1.63
CA HIS A 164 -10.93 -0.80 -0.28
C HIS A 164 -9.78 -0.64 0.73
N SER A 165 -8.52 -0.80 0.29
CA SER A 165 -7.34 -0.64 1.15
C SER A 165 -7.00 0.82 1.41
N SER A 166 -7.14 1.67 0.37
CA SER A 166 -7.02 3.12 0.49
C SER A 166 -8.19 3.70 1.27
N LYS A 167 -9.40 3.15 1.18
CA LYS A 167 -10.57 3.56 1.98
C LYS A 167 -10.70 2.74 3.27
N SER A 168 -9.64 2.70 4.05
CA SER A 168 -9.55 1.88 5.26
C SER A 168 -9.52 2.71 6.54
N ASP A 169 -9.71 2.01 7.65
CA ASP A 169 -9.68 2.58 8.98
C ASP A 169 -8.25 2.99 9.41
N ARG A 170 -8.12 3.99 10.30
CA ARG A 170 -6.84 4.48 10.86
C ARG A 170 -5.94 3.38 11.45
N LEU A 171 -6.53 2.28 11.91
CA LEU A 171 -5.82 1.14 12.48
C LEU A 171 -5.31 0.15 11.43
N TRP A 172 -5.85 0.18 10.22
CA TRP A 172 -5.44 -0.68 9.12
C TRP A 172 -4.00 -0.35 8.69
N ALA A 173 -3.65 0.94 8.61
CA ALA A 173 -2.27 1.39 8.34
C ALA A 173 -1.25 0.94 9.42
N VAL A 174 -1.66 0.88 10.69
CA VAL A 174 -0.79 0.49 11.81
C VAL A 174 -0.64 -1.03 11.91
N ALA A 175 -1.71 -1.79 11.66
CA ALA A 175 -1.69 -3.26 11.72
C ALA A 175 -0.93 -3.89 10.55
N PHE A 176 -0.95 -3.28 9.36
CA PHE A 176 -0.36 -3.86 8.16
C PHE A 176 1.15 -3.60 8.02
N ALA A 177 1.66 -2.47 8.53
CA ALA A 177 3.09 -2.18 8.53
C ALA A 177 3.93 -3.27 9.23
N GLY A 178 3.36 -3.98 10.21
CA GLY A 178 4.00 -5.11 10.88
C GLY A 178 3.92 -6.44 10.12
N ALA A 179 2.84 -6.70 9.39
CA ALA A 179 2.61 -7.99 8.71
C ALA A 179 3.18 -8.02 7.27
N TYR A 180 3.21 -6.88 6.57
CA TYR A 180 3.72 -6.79 5.20
C TYR A 180 5.25 -6.85 5.12
N ASN A 181 5.96 -6.34 6.13
CA ASN A 181 7.42 -6.43 6.19
C ASN A 181 7.89 -7.90 6.32
N LEU A 182 7.15 -8.73 7.07
CA LEU A 182 7.51 -10.15 7.25
C LEU A 182 7.36 -10.99 5.97
N THR A 183 6.38 -10.68 5.12
CA THR A 183 6.15 -11.43 3.87
C THR A 183 6.99 -10.90 2.70
N ARG A 184 7.29 -9.60 2.66
CA ARG A 184 8.07 -9.01 1.57
C ARG A 184 9.57 -9.25 1.71
N GLU A 185 10.14 -9.28 2.91
CA GLU A 185 11.53 -9.75 3.12
C GLU A 185 11.71 -11.23 2.73
N GLN A 186 10.73 -12.08 3.06
CA GLN A 186 10.77 -13.50 2.68
C GLN A 186 10.62 -13.75 1.17
N LEU A 187 9.90 -12.87 0.46
CA LEU A 187 9.74 -12.92 -0.99
C LEU A 187 10.88 -12.21 -1.75
N SER A 188 11.44 -11.12 -1.22
CA SER A 188 12.55 -10.39 -1.87
C SER A 188 13.84 -11.22 -1.84
N ASP A 189 14.10 -11.96 -0.76
CA ASP A 189 15.32 -12.76 -0.59
C ASP A 189 15.36 -14.00 -1.52
N ARG A 190 14.20 -14.46 -2.01
CA ARG A 190 14.11 -15.50 -3.06
C ARG A 190 14.09 -14.94 -4.48
N THR A 191 13.55 -13.75 -4.68
CA THR A 191 13.44 -13.14 -6.01
C THR A 191 14.75 -12.49 -6.47
N TYR A 192 15.57 -11.96 -5.54
CA TYR A 192 16.88 -11.39 -5.87
C TYR A 192 17.94 -12.43 -6.25
N LYS A 193 17.83 -13.69 -5.78
CA LYS A 193 18.75 -14.77 -6.20
C LYS A 193 18.51 -15.30 -7.62
N LEU A 194 17.38 -14.95 -8.26
CA LEU A 194 17.03 -15.42 -9.61
C LEU A 194 17.34 -14.41 -10.72
N ARG A 195 17.95 -13.25 -10.42
CA ARG A 195 18.40 -12.27 -11.44
C ARG A 195 19.90 -11.99 -11.46
N CYS A 196 20.69 -12.78 -10.72
CA CYS A 196 22.16 -12.76 -10.79
C CYS A 196 22.70 -14.15 -11.17
N ALA A 197 22.22 -14.70 -12.27
CA ALA A 197 22.88 -15.78 -12.98
C ALA A 197 22.48 -15.71 -14.46
N ASN A 198 23.48 -15.35 -15.28
CA ASN A 198 23.51 -15.18 -16.73
C ASN A 198 23.03 -13.84 -17.29
#